data_AF-A0A9E0MQG3-F1
#
_entry.id   AF-A0A9E0MQG3-F1
#
_cell.length_a   1.000
_cell.length_b   1.000
_cell.length_c   1.000
_cell.angle_alpha   90.00
_cell.angle_beta   90.00
_cell.angle_gamma   90.00
#
_symmetry.space_group_name_H-M   'P 1'
#
loop_
_entity.id
_entity.type
_entity.pdbx_description
1 polymer ?
#
loop_
_entity_poly.entity_id
_entity_poly.type
_entity_poly.pdbx_seq_one_letter_code
_entity_poly.pdbx_strand_id
1 'polypeptide(L)'
;MKLLEFNGLFSAGSLVTFLVGLTLVVLVVAIYMASRAKRLIRELHGVQRPSPTNFSLVLLLMLAAAGALVYLLKLGLEAQWGMLNTLVFVALPYVASAIFLIGSIHRYRSRGFQVSSLSSEFLERRKLFWGSQPFHWGLLVLFFGHLIAFLFPRTVLAWNGQPVRLLILEYSSFAFGLATLLGLVLLIRRRLGNKRVLIVSNRMDMLVYAVLITQIVSGLGVAFFARWGSSWFASSVTPYLRSLFALNPDIAAVSAMPWIIQVHIISAFAIVALIPFTRFMHFLVAPIDYLWRGYQLVIWNWGRRSIRSSGSYYPGVKSKNN
;
A
#
# COMPACT_ATOMS: atom_id res chain seq x y z
N MET A 1 0.99 -25.16 37.04
CA MET A 1 0.49 -26.14 36.06
C MET A 1 -1.03 -26.06 36.02
N LYS A 2 -1.58 -25.06 35.30
CA LYS A 2 -3.01 -25.00 34.95
C LYS A 2 -3.10 -25.50 33.52
N LEU A 3 -3.63 -26.71 33.35
CA LEU A 3 -3.91 -27.28 32.05
C LEU A 3 -4.92 -26.41 31.32
N LEU A 4 -4.67 -26.21 30.03
CA LEU A 4 -5.44 -25.41 29.10
C LEU A 4 -6.88 -25.93 29.02
N GLU A 5 -7.84 -25.17 29.54
CA GLU A 5 -9.25 -25.35 29.19
C GLU A 5 -9.48 -24.84 27.76
N PHE A 6 -9.21 -25.72 26.78
CA PHE A 6 -9.48 -25.51 25.36
C PHE A 6 -10.96 -25.71 24.99
N ASN A 7 -11.88 -25.69 25.95
CA ASN A 7 -13.27 -26.13 25.76
C ASN A 7 -14.29 -25.00 25.49
N GLY A 8 -13.84 -23.76 25.28
CA GLY A 8 -14.73 -22.62 25.00
C GLY A 8 -14.53 -21.95 23.62
N LEU A 9 -13.66 -22.51 22.76
CA LEU A 9 -13.09 -21.75 21.64
C LEU A 9 -14.02 -21.55 20.43
N PHE A 10 -15.10 -22.33 20.30
CA PHE A 10 -16.03 -22.17 19.19
C PHE A 10 -17.45 -22.61 19.54
N SER A 11 -18.43 -21.71 19.43
CA SER A 11 -19.81 -22.15 19.18
C SER A 11 -19.86 -22.91 17.84
N ALA A 12 -20.76 -23.89 17.68
CA ALA A 12 -20.86 -24.66 16.43
C ALA A 12 -20.94 -23.77 15.18
N GLY A 13 -21.61 -22.61 15.27
CA GLY A 13 -21.67 -21.61 14.20
C GLY A 13 -20.33 -20.92 13.91
N SER A 14 -19.55 -20.58 14.95
CA SER A 14 -18.20 -20.00 14.78
C SER A 14 -17.17 -21.01 14.24
N LEU A 15 -17.33 -22.30 14.57
CA LEU A 15 -16.47 -23.37 14.06
C LEU A 15 -16.74 -23.63 12.57
N VAL A 16 -18.02 -23.71 12.18
CA VAL A 16 -18.42 -23.87 10.77
C VAL A 16 -17.95 -22.69 9.93
N THR A 17 -18.11 -21.46 10.40
CA THR A 17 -17.66 -20.27 9.66
C THR A 17 -16.14 -20.15 9.56
N PHE A 18 -15.41 -20.52 10.61
CA PHE A 18 -13.95 -20.63 10.57
C PHE A 18 -13.49 -21.70 9.56
N LEU A 19 -14.11 -22.89 9.58
CA LEU A 19 -13.82 -23.96 8.63
C LEU A 19 -14.11 -23.54 7.19
N VAL A 20 -15.20 -22.80 6.94
CA VAL A 20 -15.51 -22.25 5.60
C VAL A 20 -14.43 -21.26 5.15
N GLY A 21 -14.00 -20.34 6.01
CA GLY A 21 -12.93 -19.40 5.71
C GLY A 21 -11.59 -20.10 5.43
N LEU A 22 -11.23 -21.09 6.24
CA LEU A 22 -10.04 -21.92 6.04
C LEU A 22 -10.12 -22.70 4.73
N THR A 23 -11.28 -23.28 4.42
CA THR A 23 -11.52 -24.03 3.17
C THR A 23 -11.39 -23.13 1.95
N LEU A 24 -11.86 -21.88 2.01
CA LEU A 24 -11.69 -20.91 0.93
C LEU A 24 -10.20 -20.56 0.72
N VAL A 25 -9.43 -20.36 1.79
CA VAL A 25 -7.98 -20.12 1.68
C VAL A 25 -7.27 -21.33 1.08
N VAL A 26 -7.54 -22.53 1.58
CA VAL A 26 -6.98 -23.79 1.07
C VAL A 26 -7.35 -23.99 -0.39
N LEU A 27 -8.60 -23.70 -0.79
CA LEU A 27 -9.06 -23.80 -2.17
C LEU A 27 -8.28 -22.85 -3.09
N VAL A 28 -8.09 -21.59 -2.68
CA VAL A 28 -7.30 -20.62 -3.47
C VAL A 28 -5.84 -21.08 -3.60
N VAL A 29 -5.23 -21.56 -2.51
CA VAL A 29 -3.87 -22.11 -2.52
C VAL A 29 -3.79 -23.35 -3.40
N ALA A 30 -4.76 -24.26 -3.32
CA ALA A 30 -4.81 -25.48 -4.14
C ALA A 30 -4.96 -25.15 -5.64
N ILE A 31 -5.84 -24.22 -5.99
CA ILE A 31 -5.99 -23.73 -7.38
C ILE A 31 -4.67 -23.12 -7.88
N TYR A 32 -4.01 -22.32 -7.04
CA TYR A 32 -2.71 -21.73 -7.36
C TYR A 32 -1.63 -22.82 -7.58
N MET A 33 -1.55 -23.80 -6.68
CA MET A 33 -0.57 -24.90 -6.75
C MET A 33 -0.84 -25.82 -7.94
N ALA A 34 -2.09 -26.17 -8.22
CA ALA A 34 -2.48 -26.94 -9.41
C ALA A 34 -2.13 -26.18 -10.70
N SER A 35 -2.34 -24.86 -10.73
CA SER A 35 -1.95 -24.00 -11.86
C SER A 35 -0.43 -23.95 -12.05
N ARG A 36 0.35 -23.97 -10.96
CA ARG A 36 1.80 -24.03 -10.98
C ARG A 36 2.31 -25.40 -11.45
N ALA A 37 1.75 -26.49 -10.94
CA ALA A 37 2.09 -27.86 -11.34
C ALA A 37 1.80 -28.09 -12.84
N LYS A 38 0.64 -27.65 -13.35
CA LYS A 38 0.31 -27.70 -14.78
C LYS A 38 1.28 -26.90 -15.66
N ARG A 39 1.96 -25.89 -15.10
CA ARG A 39 2.97 -25.12 -15.81
C ARG A 39 4.30 -25.89 -15.85
N LEU A 40 4.74 -26.42 -14.72
CA LEU A 40 5.95 -27.24 -14.62
C LEU A 40 5.86 -28.49 -15.50
N ILE A 41 4.72 -29.19 -15.53
CA ILE A 41 4.50 -30.35 -16.40
C ILE A 41 4.60 -29.97 -17.89
N ARG A 42 4.11 -28.78 -18.28
CA ARG A 42 4.23 -28.28 -19.66
C ARG A 42 5.67 -27.92 -20.02
N GLU A 43 6.43 -27.37 -19.07
CA GLU A 43 7.85 -27.09 -19.23
C GLU A 43 8.66 -28.39 -19.37
N LEU A 44 8.34 -29.43 -18.58
CA LEU A 44 8.94 -30.77 -18.70
C LEU A 44 8.63 -31.45 -20.04
N HIS A 45 7.44 -31.24 -20.61
CA HIS A 45 7.05 -31.77 -21.93
C HIS A 45 7.56 -30.93 -23.12
N GLY A 46 8.51 -30.01 -22.93
CA GLY A 46 9.14 -29.26 -24.02
C GLY A 46 8.22 -28.23 -24.71
N VAL A 47 7.06 -27.90 -24.13
CA VAL A 47 6.15 -26.88 -24.68
C VAL A 47 6.69 -25.49 -24.33
N GLN A 48 7.60 -24.97 -25.16
CA GLN A 48 8.37 -23.73 -24.92
C GLN A 48 7.57 -22.41 -24.99
N ARG A 49 6.24 -22.43 -25.14
CA ARG A 49 5.45 -21.20 -25.14
C ARG A 49 4.75 -21.04 -23.80
N PRO A 50 5.25 -20.18 -22.87
CA PRO A 50 4.48 -19.87 -21.68
C PRO A 50 3.15 -19.25 -22.13
N SER A 51 2.04 -19.91 -21.80
CA SER A 51 0.72 -19.33 -22.06
C SER A 51 0.66 -17.96 -21.40
N PRO A 52 0.16 -16.91 -22.08
CA PRO A 52 0.11 -15.56 -21.52
C PRO A 52 -0.59 -15.60 -20.17
N THR A 53 0.01 -14.97 -19.16
CA THR A 53 -0.58 -14.90 -17.82
C THR A 53 -1.91 -14.17 -17.87
N ASN A 54 -2.98 -14.85 -17.46
CA ASN A 54 -4.30 -14.21 -17.32
C ASN A 54 -4.31 -13.35 -16.06
N PHE A 55 -3.92 -12.08 -16.20
CA PHE A 55 -3.83 -11.14 -15.07
C PHE A 55 -5.19 -10.85 -14.43
N SER A 56 -6.30 -10.92 -15.19
CA SER A 56 -7.64 -10.77 -14.63
C SER A 56 -7.95 -11.89 -13.64
N LEU A 57 -7.63 -13.14 -14.01
CA LEU A 57 -7.78 -14.28 -13.10
C LEU A 57 -6.85 -14.14 -11.88
N VAL A 58 -5.60 -13.72 -12.08
CA VAL A 58 -4.67 -13.49 -10.97
C VAL A 58 -5.21 -12.44 -9.99
N LEU A 59 -5.72 -11.31 -10.50
CA LEU A 59 -6.32 -10.28 -9.66
C LEU A 59 -7.56 -10.80 -8.92
N LEU A 60 -8.45 -11.54 -9.59
CA LEU A 60 -9.62 -12.14 -8.96
C LEU A 60 -9.25 -13.11 -7.83
N LEU A 61 -8.26 -13.97 -8.05
CA LEU A 61 -7.76 -14.87 -7.02
C LEU A 61 -7.13 -14.12 -5.85
N MET A 62 -6.38 -13.05 -6.11
CA MET A 62 -5.81 -12.20 -5.05
C MET A 62 -6.88 -11.44 -4.26
N LEU A 63 -7.94 -10.97 -4.92
CA LEU A 63 -9.09 -10.34 -4.26
C LEU A 63 -9.88 -11.34 -3.43
N ALA A 64 -10.10 -12.56 -3.94
CA ALA A 64 -10.74 -13.64 -3.19
C ALA A 64 -9.91 -14.02 -1.96
N ALA A 65 -8.58 -14.16 -2.12
CA ALA A 65 -7.66 -14.41 -1.00
C ALA A 65 -7.70 -13.29 0.04
N ALA A 66 -7.67 -12.03 -0.41
CA ALA A 66 -7.76 -10.87 0.48
C ALA A 66 -9.10 -10.82 1.22
N GLY A 67 -10.21 -11.11 0.54
CA GLY A 67 -11.54 -11.20 1.14
C GLY A 67 -11.65 -12.31 2.17
N ALA A 68 -11.13 -13.51 1.86
CA ALA A 68 -11.07 -14.62 2.80
C ALA A 68 -10.20 -14.29 4.03
N LEU A 69 -9.07 -13.63 3.83
CA LEU A 69 -8.21 -13.18 4.93
C LEU A 69 -8.93 -12.14 5.81
N VAL A 70 -9.60 -11.14 5.22
CA VAL A 70 -10.39 -10.15 5.97
C VAL A 70 -11.52 -10.82 6.75
N TYR A 71 -12.19 -11.81 6.15
CA TYR A 71 -13.24 -12.57 6.82
C TYR A 71 -12.71 -13.36 8.01
N LEU A 72 -11.58 -14.05 7.85
CA LEU A 72 -10.90 -14.77 8.94
C LEU A 72 -10.43 -13.81 10.05
N LEU A 73 -9.86 -12.66 9.69
CA LEU A 73 -9.49 -11.62 10.64
C LEU A 73 -10.70 -11.10 11.40
N LYS A 74 -11.81 -10.81 10.71
CA LYS A 74 -13.06 -10.40 11.37
C LYS A 74 -13.49 -11.41 12.42
N LEU A 75 -13.61 -12.70 12.05
CA LEU A 75 -14.02 -13.76 12.97
C LEU A 75 -13.09 -13.84 14.18
N GLY A 76 -11.78 -13.82 13.95
CA GLY A 76 -10.80 -13.96 15.03
C GLY A 76 -10.71 -12.76 15.95
N LEU A 77 -10.88 -11.54 15.40
CA LEU A 77 -10.86 -10.29 16.17
C LEU A 77 -12.12 -10.16 17.02
N GLU A 78 -13.30 -10.46 16.47
CA GLU A 78 -14.58 -10.42 17.20
C GLU A 78 -14.63 -11.49 18.29
N ALA A 79 -14.09 -12.69 18.04
CA ALA A 79 -14.02 -13.77 19.01
C ALA A 79 -12.80 -13.68 19.95
N GLN A 80 -12.02 -12.60 19.88
CA GLN A 80 -10.83 -12.35 20.71
C GLN A 80 -9.89 -13.57 20.80
N TRP A 81 -9.59 -14.19 19.66
CA TRP A 81 -8.80 -15.44 19.63
C TRP A 81 -7.40 -15.26 20.21
N GLY A 82 -7.18 -15.79 21.42
CA GLY A 82 -5.86 -15.98 22.03
C GLY A 82 -4.92 -14.79 21.84
N MET A 83 -3.79 -15.04 21.16
CA MET A 83 -2.74 -14.03 20.91
C MET A 83 -2.94 -13.18 19.64
N LEU A 84 -4.10 -13.26 18.96
CA LEU A 84 -4.31 -12.59 17.68
C LEU A 84 -4.08 -11.08 17.77
N ASN A 85 -4.65 -10.42 18.78
CA ASN A 85 -4.48 -8.98 19.01
C ASN A 85 -3.00 -8.61 19.17
N THR A 86 -2.23 -9.41 19.92
CA THR A 86 -0.78 -9.20 20.07
C THR A 86 -0.05 -9.38 18.74
N LEU A 87 -0.41 -10.40 17.96
CA LEU A 87 0.22 -10.63 16.64
C LEU A 87 -0.04 -9.47 15.67
N VAL A 88 -1.29 -8.99 15.59
CA VAL A 88 -1.68 -8.00 14.58
C VAL A 88 -1.43 -6.55 14.99
N PHE A 89 -1.46 -6.23 16.29
CA PHE A 89 -1.28 -4.85 16.80
C PHE A 89 0.05 -4.63 17.52
N VAL A 90 0.82 -5.68 17.80
CA VAL A 90 2.17 -5.54 18.36
C VAL A 90 3.21 -6.05 17.39
N ALA A 91 3.18 -7.34 17.04
CA ALA A 91 4.24 -7.95 16.24
C ALA A 91 4.25 -7.42 14.79
N LEU A 92 3.09 -7.36 14.13
CA LEU A 92 2.97 -6.92 12.74
C LEU A 92 3.52 -5.49 12.51
N PRO A 93 3.20 -4.46 13.31
CA PRO A 93 3.80 -3.13 13.17
C PRO A 93 5.34 -3.12 13.19
N TYR A 94 5.95 -3.86 14.12
CA TYR A 94 7.42 -3.92 14.22
C TYR A 94 8.03 -4.68 13.04
N VAL A 95 7.46 -5.83 12.67
CA VAL A 95 7.92 -6.61 11.50
C VAL A 95 7.77 -5.79 10.22
N ALA A 96 6.63 -5.12 10.02
CA ALA A 96 6.39 -4.27 8.86
C ALA A 96 7.39 -3.12 8.79
N SER A 97 7.66 -2.47 9.93
CA SER A 97 8.63 -1.36 10.01
C SER A 97 10.06 -1.83 9.75
N ALA A 98 10.46 -2.99 10.28
CA ALA A 98 11.77 -3.58 10.05
C ALA A 98 11.96 -3.96 8.58
N ILE A 99 10.97 -4.64 7.98
CA ILE A 99 10.96 -4.98 6.55
C ILE A 99 11.05 -3.70 5.71
N PHE A 100 10.22 -2.70 6.02
CA PHE A 100 10.23 -1.42 5.32
C PHE A 100 11.60 -0.77 5.37
N LEU A 101 12.21 -0.61 6.54
CA LEU A 101 13.48 0.09 6.69
C LEU A 101 14.62 -0.68 6.02
N ILE A 102 14.82 -1.94 6.41
CA ILE A 102 15.93 -2.78 5.94
C ILE A 102 15.77 -3.06 4.44
N GLY A 103 14.57 -3.44 4.00
CA GLY A 103 14.28 -3.75 2.61
C GLY A 103 14.43 -2.54 1.70
N SER A 104 13.97 -1.35 2.14
CA SER A 104 14.09 -0.11 1.36
C SER A 104 15.56 0.28 1.19
N ILE A 105 16.34 0.27 2.27
CA ILE A 105 17.78 0.57 2.23
C ILE A 105 18.51 -0.43 1.33
N HIS A 106 18.27 -1.73 1.51
CA HIS A 106 18.90 -2.77 0.71
C HIS A 106 18.58 -2.62 -0.78
N ARG A 107 17.31 -2.41 -1.14
CA ARG A 107 16.91 -2.23 -2.54
C ARG A 107 17.49 -0.96 -3.14
N TYR A 108 17.49 0.16 -2.40
CA TYR A 108 18.05 1.42 -2.87
C TYR A 108 19.55 1.32 -3.14
N ARG A 109 20.31 0.71 -2.22
CA ARG A 109 21.77 0.57 -2.37
C ARG A 109 22.18 -0.49 -3.38
N SER A 110 21.50 -1.64 -3.41
CA SER A 110 21.90 -2.79 -4.23
C SER A 110 21.32 -2.73 -5.64
N ARG A 111 20.13 -2.13 -5.80
CA ARG A 111 19.36 -2.12 -7.06
C ARG A 111 18.68 -0.76 -7.28
N GLY A 112 19.41 0.33 -7.06
CA GLY A 112 18.89 1.70 -7.19
C GLY A 112 18.21 1.99 -8.52
N PHE A 113 18.69 1.44 -9.65
CA PHE A 113 18.06 1.58 -10.97
C PHE A 113 16.64 0.96 -11.06
N GLN A 114 16.28 0.05 -10.16
CA GLN A 114 14.94 -0.55 -10.09
C GLN A 114 13.99 0.25 -9.18
N VAL A 115 14.44 1.35 -8.60
CA VAL A 115 13.62 2.29 -7.82
C VAL A 115 13.03 3.31 -8.77
N SER A 116 11.83 3.01 -9.28
CA SER A 116 11.12 3.85 -10.24
C SER A 116 9.61 3.71 -10.07
N SER A 117 8.86 4.69 -10.57
CA SER A 117 7.39 4.63 -10.65
C SER A 117 6.90 3.55 -11.62
N LEU A 118 7.78 3.03 -12.51
CA LEU A 118 7.45 2.08 -13.57
C LEU A 118 6.26 2.60 -14.40
N SER A 119 6.42 3.79 -14.96
CA SER A 119 5.37 4.43 -15.74
C SER A 119 5.01 3.61 -16.98
N SER A 120 3.72 3.52 -17.27
CA SER A 120 3.18 2.91 -18.49
C SER A 120 2.52 3.95 -19.39
N GLU A 121 2.77 5.23 -19.15
CA GLU A 121 2.14 6.35 -19.88
C GLU A 121 2.44 6.31 -21.38
N PHE A 122 3.69 5.99 -21.74
CA PHE A 122 4.11 5.88 -23.14
C PHE A 122 3.26 4.87 -23.94
N LEU A 123 2.81 3.78 -23.31
CA LEU A 123 2.01 2.75 -23.97
C LEU A 123 0.53 3.14 -24.14
N GLU A 124 0.01 3.91 -23.18
CA GLU A 124 -1.36 4.43 -23.19
C GLU A 124 -1.46 5.62 -22.22
N ARG A 125 -1.65 6.82 -22.75
CA ARG A 125 -1.68 8.07 -21.96
C ARG A 125 -3.09 8.54 -21.61
N ARG A 126 -4.03 8.43 -22.55
CA ARG A 126 -5.35 9.10 -22.47
C ARG A 126 -6.16 8.59 -21.28
N LYS A 127 -6.28 7.28 -21.09
CA LYS A 127 -6.99 6.69 -19.94
C LYS A 127 -6.16 6.76 -18.66
N LEU A 128 -4.82 6.78 -18.77
CA LEU A 128 -3.95 6.92 -17.60
C LEU A 128 -4.24 8.21 -16.84
N PHE A 129 -4.37 9.35 -17.53
CA PHE A 129 -4.60 10.65 -16.89
C PHE A 129 -5.82 10.63 -15.97
N TRP A 130 -6.98 10.19 -16.50
CA TRP A 130 -8.24 10.14 -15.77
C TRP A 130 -8.27 9.14 -14.61
N GLY A 131 -7.43 8.10 -14.64
CA GLY A 131 -7.27 7.20 -13.49
C GLY A 131 -6.23 7.72 -12.48
N SER A 132 -5.09 8.21 -12.98
CA SER A 132 -3.93 8.55 -12.16
C SER A 132 -4.13 9.84 -11.38
N GLN A 133 -4.74 10.86 -11.96
CA GLN A 133 -4.94 12.16 -11.28
C GLN A 133 -5.85 12.04 -10.04
N PRO A 134 -7.10 11.54 -10.15
CA PRO A 134 -7.95 11.40 -8.97
C PRO A 134 -7.39 10.39 -7.97
N PHE A 135 -6.71 9.34 -8.42
CA PHE A 135 -6.03 8.39 -7.53
C PHE A 135 -4.96 9.07 -6.67
N HIS A 136 -4.01 9.78 -7.28
CA HIS A 136 -2.90 10.36 -6.53
C HIS A 136 -3.31 11.58 -5.71
N TRP A 137 -4.16 12.47 -6.23
CA TRP A 137 -4.64 13.61 -5.46
C TRP A 137 -5.44 13.15 -4.24
N GLY A 138 -6.35 12.19 -4.42
CA GLY A 138 -7.08 11.61 -3.30
C GLY A 138 -6.16 10.94 -2.29
N LEU A 139 -5.22 10.11 -2.76
CA LEU A 139 -4.26 9.43 -1.89
C LEU A 139 -3.37 10.40 -1.12
N LEU A 140 -2.88 11.48 -1.75
CA LEU A 140 -2.02 12.48 -1.10
C LEU A 140 -2.78 13.23 -0.02
N VAL A 141 -4.00 13.70 -0.30
CA VAL A 141 -4.83 14.40 0.70
C VAL A 141 -5.10 13.48 1.89
N LEU A 142 -5.46 12.23 1.65
CA LEU A 142 -5.69 11.25 2.71
C LEU A 142 -4.41 10.96 3.51
N PHE A 143 -3.29 10.73 2.83
CA PHE A 143 -2.00 10.45 3.48
C PHE A 143 -1.58 11.61 4.40
N PHE A 144 -1.59 12.85 3.89
CA PHE A 144 -1.24 14.02 4.70
C PHE A 144 -2.27 14.30 5.78
N GLY A 145 -3.56 14.05 5.54
CA GLY A 145 -4.59 14.15 6.58
C GLY A 145 -4.32 13.21 7.76
N HIS A 146 -4.01 11.94 7.49
CA HIS A 146 -3.62 10.98 8.54
C HIS A 146 -2.33 11.41 9.24
N LEU A 147 -1.34 11.88 8.47
CA LEU A 147 -0.06 12.33 9.03
C LEU A 147 -0.24 13.54 9.95
N ILE A 148 -1.05 14.52 9.57
CA ILE A 148 -1.36 15.70 10.38
C ILE A 148 -2.08 15.28 11.67
N ALA A 149 -3.06 14.37 11.59
CA ALA A 149 -3.76 13.88 12.78
C ALA A 149 -2.84 13.13 13.76
N PHE A 150 -1.86 12.39 13.24
CA PHE A 150 -0.85 11.70 14.05
C PHE A 150 0.18 12.65 14.68
N LEU A 151 0.69 13.61 13.91
CA LEU A 151 1.72 14.57 14.37
C LEU A 151 1.13 15.61 15.32
N PHE A 152 -0.06 16.12 15.02
CA PHE A 152 -0.70 17.24 15.73
C PHE A 152 -2.11 16.89 16.25
N PRO A 153 -2.26 15.84 17.10
CA PRO A 153 -3.57 15.35 17.52
C PRO A 153 -4.37 16.41 18.30
N ARG A 154 -3.73 17.21 19.15
CA ARG A 154 -4.38 18.29 19.91
C ARG A 154 -4.96 19.37 18.99
N THR A 155 -4.22 19.73 17.93
CA THR A 155 -4.66 20.72 16.95
C THR A 155 -5.86 20.22 16.16
N VAL A 156 -5.87 18.94 15.76
CA VAL A 156 -7.02 18.33 15.08
C VAL A 156 -8.24 18.28 16.00
N LEU A 157 -8.08 17.89 17.27
CA LEU A 157 -9.18 17.91 18.24
C LEU A 157 -9.74 19.32 18.47
N ALA A 158 -8.88 20.34 18.57
CA ALA A 158 -9.30 21.73 18.70
C ALA A 158 -10.03 22.24 17.44
N TRP A 159 -9.56 21.86 16.25
CA TRP A 159 -10.23 22.15 14.98
C TRP A 159 -11.63 21.52 14.93
N ASN A 160 -11.72 20.25 15.32
CA ASN A 160 -12.95 19.46 15.34
C ASN A 160 -13.94 19.89 16.42
N GLY A 161 -13.50 20.65 17.43
CA GLY A 161 -14.38 21.22 18.45
C GLY A 161 -15.43 22.18 17.89
N GLN A 162 -15.22 22.69 16.67
CA GLN A 162 -16.23 23.44 15.91
C GLN A 162 -16.95 22.52 14.92
N PRO A 163 -18.27 22.25 15.07
CA PRO A 163 -18.98 21.25 14.27
C PRO A 163 -18.87 21.45 12.75
N VAL A 164 -18.93 22.69 12.27
CA VAL A 164 -18.80 23.00 10.84
C VAL A 164 -17.41 22.60 10.30
N ARG A 165 -16.35 22.84 11.08
CA ARG A 165 -14.97 22.51 10.70
C ARG A 165 -14.73 21.00 10.65
N LEU A 166 -15.31 20.27 11.61
CA LEU A 166 -15.33 18.80 11.63
C LEU A 166 -16.03 18.25 10.39
N LEU A 167 -17.23 18.74 10.06
CA LEU A 167 -17.98 18.29 8.89
C LEU A 167 -17.22 18.54 7.59
N ILE A 168 -16.63 19.73 7.43
CA ILE A 168 -15.79 20.05 6.25
C ILE A 168 -14.64 19.04 6.13
N LEU A 169 -13.94 18.75 7.23
CA LEU A 169 -12.81 17.81 7.23
C LEU A 169 -13.27 16.38 6.86
N GLU A 170 -14.31 15.86 7.52
CA GLU A 170 -14.81 14.50 7.30
C GLU A 170 -15.37 14.32 5.88
N TYR A 171 -16.20 15.26 5.40
CA TYR A 171 -16.79 15.14 4.06
C TYR A 171 -15.77 15.34 2.94
N SER A 172 -14.84 16.28 3.07
CA SER A 172 -13.77 16.45 2.08
C SER A 172 -12.87 15.21 2.05
N SER A 173 -12.49 14.67 3.20
CA SER A 173 -11.69 13.44 3.30
C SER A 173 -12.43 12.25 2.66
N PHE A 174 -13.72 12.10 2.93
CA PHE A 174 -14.54 11.06 2.30
C PHE A 174 -14.63 11.21 0.79
N ALA A 175 -14.83 12.43 0.28
CA ALA A 175 -14.85 12.72 -1.15
C ALA A 175 -13.50 12.36 -1.83
N PHE A 176 -12.37 12.67 -1.20
CA PHE A 176 -11.05 12.26 -1.69
C PHE A 176 -10.83 10.75 -1.59
N GLY A 177 -11.42 10.07 -0.60
CA GLY A 177 -11.52 8.61 -0.55
C GLY A 177 -12.23 8.01 -1.77
N LEU A 178 -13.39 8.57 -2.12
CA LEU A 178 -14.13 8.15 -3.32
C LEU A 178 -13.33 8.44 -4.59
N ALA A 179 -12.70 9.61 -4.70
CA ALA A 179 -11.82 9.94 -5.83
C ALA A 179 -10.66 8.94 -5.96
N THR A 180 -10.05 8.54 -4.84
CA THR A 180 -8.99 7.54 -4.81
C THR A 180 -9.49 6.19 -5.33
N LEU A 181 -10.65 5.73 -4.85
CA LEU A 181 -11.25 4.47 -5.28
C LEU A 181 -11.59 4.47 -6.77
N LEU A 182 -12.25 5.54 -7.25
CA LEU A 182 -12.61 5.72 -8.65
C LEU A 182 -11.36 5.72 -9.55
N GLY A 183 -10.33 6.47 -9.17
CA GLY A 183 -9.05 6.48 -9.87
C GLY A 183 -8.42 5.09 -9.94
N LEU A 184 -8.42 4.33 -8.84
CA LEU A 184 -7.90 2.97 -8.79
C LEU A 184 -8.67 2.02 -9.72
N VAL A 185 -10.01 2.08 -9.71
CA VAL A 185 -10.87 1.27 -10.61
C VAL A 185 -10.56 1.58 -12.07
N LEU A 186 -10.42 2.85 -12.43
CA LEU A 186 -10.04 3.26 -13.79
C LEU A 186 -8.64 2.75 -14.18
N LEU A 187 -7.67 2.79 -13.26
CA LEU A 187 -6.32 2.25 -13.49
C LEU A 187 -6.32 0.73 -13.70
N ILE A 188 -7.12 -0.01 -12.92
CA ILE A 188 -7.28 -1.47 -13.07
C ILE A 188 -7.93 -1.79 -14.41
N ARG A 189 -9.06 -1.12 -14.74
CA ARG A 189 -9.76 -1.28 -16.03
C ARG A 189 -8.83 -0.99 -17.20
N ARG A 190 -8.01 0.06 -17.10
CA ARG A 190 -7.00 0.40 -18.12
C ARG A 190 -5.96 -0.71 -18.26
N ARG A 191 -5.39 -1.21 -17.16
CA ARG A 191 -4.32 -2.20 -17.20
C ARG A 191 -4.80 -3.53 -17.77
N LEU A 192 -5.98 -4.00 -17.36
CA LEU A 192 -6.53 -5.27 -17.82
C LEU A 192 -7.14 -5.18 -19.24
N GLY A 193 -7.64 -4.00 -19.63
CA GLY A 193 -8.29 -3.81 -20.92
C GLY A 193 -7.36 -3.41 -22.08
N ASN A 194 -6.12 -2.96 -21.82
CA ASN A 194 -5.19 -2.56 -22.88
C ASN A 194 -4.08 -3.60 -23.09
N LYS A 195 -4.06 -4.22 -24.28
CA LYS A 195 -3.07 -5.23 -24.67
C LYS A 195 -1.61 -4.79 -24.47
N ARG A 196 -1.26 -3.53 -24.78
CA ARG A 196 0.10 -3.00 -24.65
C ARG A 196 0.54 -2.93 -23.18
N VAL A 197 -0.35 -2.44 -22.31
CA VAL A 197 -0.08 -2.31 -20.86
C VAL A 197 -0.07 -3.69 -20.20
N LEU A 198 -0.92 -4.61 -20.66
CA LEU A 198 -1.03 -5.95 -20.12
C LEU A 198 0.26 -6.76 -20.32
N ILE A 199 0.94 -6.61 -21.46
CA ILE A 199 2.19 -7.33 -21.78
C ILE A 199 3.33 -6.93 -20.83
N VAL A 200 3.37 -5.68 -20.38
CA VAL A 200 4.39 -5.17 -19.43
C VAL A 200 3.95 -5.26 -17.96
N SER A 201 2.80 -5.88 -17.69
CA SER A 201 2.28 -6.04 -16.32
C SER A 201 2.90 -7.27 -15.65
N ASN A 202 2.97 -7.25 -14.33
CA ASN A 202 3.45 -8.37 -13.54
C ASN A 202 2.50 -8.72 -12.38
N ARG A 203 2.76 -9.84 -11.70
CA ARG A 203 1.91 -10.31 -10.59
C ARG A 203 1.93 -9.36 -9.38
N MET A 204 3.04 -8.66 -9.15
CA MET A 204 3.14 -7.68 -8.06
C MET A 204 2.25 -6.46 -8.31
N ASP A 205 2.01 -6.07 -9.57
CA ASP A 205 1.02 -5.04 -9.90
C ASP A 205 -0.39 -5.46 -9.48
N MET A 206 -0.74 -6.74 -9.65
CA MET A 206 -2.04 -7.27 -9.22
C MET A 206 -2.15 -7.33 -7.70
N LEU A 207 -1.07 -7.71 -7.01
CA LEU A 207 -1.01 -7.71 -5.55
C LEU A 207 -1.19 -6.29 -4.99
N VAL A 208 -0.51 -5.30 -5.59
CA VAL A 208 -0.66 -3.89 -5.24
C VAL A 208 -2.12 -3.45 -5.38
N TYR A 209 -2.80 -3.82 -6.48
CA TYR A 209 -4.21 -3.50 -6.64
C TYR A 209 -5.10 -4.17 -5.61
N ALA A 210 -4.89 -5.44 -5.30
CA ALA A 210 -5.67 -6.14 -4.27
C ALA A 210 -5.52 -5.46 -2.90
N VAL A 211 -4.30 -5.16 -2.48
CA VAL A 211 -4.02 -4.52 -1.19
C VAL A 211 -4.56 -3.09 -1.13
N LEU A 212 -4.41 -2.29 -2.21
CA LEU A 212 -4.98 -0.95 -2.26
C LEU A 212 -6.51 -0.96 -2.23
N ILE A 213 -7.17 -1.91 -2.92
CA ILE A 213 -8.62 -2.08 -2.83
C ILE A 213 -9.02 -2.37 -1.38
N THR A 214 -8.35 -3.32 -0.71
CA THR A 214 -8.62 -3.63 0.70
C THR A 214 -8.45 -2.40 1.59
N GLN A 215 -7.37 -1.62 1.43
CA GLN A 215 -7.12 -0.42 2.23
C GLN A 215 -8.17 0.68 2.00
N ILE A 216 -8.50 0.96 0.74
CA ILE A 216 -9.41 2.06 0.39
C ILE A 216 -10.85 1.70 0.74
N VAL A 217 -11.29 0.46 0.47
CA VAL A 217 -12.65 0.01 0.81
C VAL A 217 -12.83 -0.06 2.33
N SER A 218 -11.86 -0.60 3.07
CA SER A 218 -11.92 -0.58 4.54
C SER A 218 -11.92 0.86 5.07
N GLY A 219 -11.12 1.77 4.52
CA GLY A 219 -11.06 3.17 4.95
C GLY A 219 -12.35 3.95 4.67
N LEU A 220 -12.96 3.76 3.50
CA LEU A 220 -14.29 4.31 3.19
C LEU A 220 -15.36 3.73 4.10
N GLY A 221 -15.28 2.44 4.41
CA GLY A 221 -16.16 1.80 5.37
C GLY A 221 -16.00 2.38 6.79
N VAL A 222 -14.77 2.62 7.25
CA VAL A 222 -14.50 3.32 8.51
C VAL A 222 -15.13 4.70 8.50
N ALA A 223 -14.90 5.50 7.46
CA ALA A 223 -15.45 6.85 7.37
C ALA A 223 -17.00 6.88 7.36
N PHE A 224 -17.62 5.85 6.77
CA PHE A 224 -19.08 5.76 6.68
C PHE A 224 -19.73 5.21 7.96
N PHE A 225 -19.21 4.11 8.52
CA PHE A 225 -19.81 3.39 9.65
C PHE A 225 -19.30 3.87 11.01
N ALA A 226 -18.05 4.33 11.10
CA ALA A 226 -17.41 4.80 12.34
C ALA A 226 -17.14 6.32 12.24
N ARG A 227 -18.24 7.08 12.15
CA ARG A 227 -18.23 8.55 11.96
C ARG A 227 -17.32 9.26 12.97
N TRP A 228 -16.88 10.46 12.57
CA TRP A 228 -15.97 11.30 13.36
C TRP A 228 -14.56 10.69 13.47
N GLY A 229 -14.13 10.07 12.36
CA GLY A 229 -12.86 9.42 12.14
C GLY A 229 -11.68 10.20 12.68
N SER A 230 -11.62 11.47 12.29
CA SER A 230 -10.53 12.38 12.63
C SER A 230 -10.38 12.62 14.14
N SER A 231 -11.50 12.64 14.89
CA SER A 231 -11.49 12.87 16.34
C SER A 231 -11.02 11.65 17.12
N TRP A 232 -11.59 10.47 16.85
CA TRP A 232 -11.17 9.24 17.55
C TRP A 232 -9.81 8.72 17.06
N PHE A 233 -9.39 9.04 15.82
CA PHE A 233 -8.03 8.78 15.37
C PHE A 233 -7.01 9.59 16.18
N ALA A 234 -7.26 10.88 16.37
CA ALA A 234 -6.39 11.76 17.15
C ALA A 234 -6.34 11.39 18.65
N SER A 235 -7.46 10.97 19.23
CA SER A 235 -7.57 10.67 20.66
C SER A 235 -7.24 9.22 21.04
N SER A 236 -7.44 8.23 20.16
CA SER A 236 -7.28 6.80 20.49
C SER A 236 -6.23 6.08 19.64
N VAL A 237 -6.24 6.27 18.31
CA VAL A 237 -5.27 5.60 17.43
C VAL A 237 -3.88 6.23 17.54
N THR A 238 -3.81 7.56 17.70
CA THR A 238 -2.54 8.27 17.80
C THR A 238 -1.74 7.87 19.05
N PRO A 239 -2.32 7.77 20.26
CA PRO A 239 -1.62 7.20 21.40
C PRO A 239 -1.11 5.77 21.17
N TYR A 240 -1.92 4.89 20.57
CA TYR A 240 -1.46 3.54 20.18
C TYR A 240 -0.24 3.60 19.24
N LEU A 241 -0.30 4.39 18.17
CA LEU A 241 0.84 4.52 17.24
C LEU A 241 2.08 5.07 17.95
N ARG A 242 1.93 6.06 18.83
CA ARG A 242 3.05 6.61 19.63
C ARG A 242 3.63 5.57 20.59
N SER A 243 2.80 4.71 21.17
CA SER A 243 3.22 3.63 22.08
C SER A 243 4.14 2.62 21.38
N LEU A 244 3.92 2.35 20.09
CA LEU A 244 4.80 1.53 19.25
C LEU A 244 6.20 2.18 19.10
N PHE A 245 6.25 3.49 18.85
CA PHE A 245 7.52 4.22 18.77
C PHE A 245 8.24 4.31 20.12
N ALA A 246 7.48 4.32 21.22
CA ALA A 246 8.00 4.28 22.59
C ALA A 246 8.44 2.87 23.03
N LEU A 247 8.32 1.85 22.17
CA LEU A 247 8.63 0.44 22.47
C LEU A 247 7.85 -0.12 23.67
N ASN A 248 6.72 0.50 24.01
CA ASN A 248 5.81 0.05 25.07
C ASN A 248 4.39 0.02 24.50
N PRO A 249 4.06 -1.00 23.68
CA PRO A 249 2.83 -1.04 22.89
C PRO A 249 1.59 -1.14 23.78
N ASP A 250 0.72 -0.12 23.69
CA ASP A 250 -0.61 -0.11 24.31
C ASP A 250 -1.68 -0.30 23.23
N ILE A 251 -2.23 -1.52 23.17
CA ILE A 251 -3.21 -1.92 22.17
C ILE A 251 -4.65 -1.85 22.67
N ALA A 252 -4.89 -1.50 23.94
CA ALA A 252 -6.20 -1.67 24.58
C ALA A 252 -7.31 -0.96 23.80
N ALA A 253 -7.09 0.31 23.45
CA ALA A 253 -8.05 1.10 22.68
C ALA A 253 -8.32 0.52 21.29
N VAL A 254 -7.28 0.09 20.56
CA VAL A 254 -7.42 -0.42 19.19
C VAL A 254 -8.03 -1.83 19.16
N SER A 255 -7.70 -2.69 20.13
CA SER A 255 -8.27 -4.04 20.25
C SER A 255 -9.77 -4.04 20.57
N ALA A 256 -10.28 -2.96 21.15
CA ALA A 256 -11.70 -2.78 21.45
C ALA A 256 -12.49 -2.08 20.33
N MET A 257 -11.82 -1.57 19.30
CA MET A 257 -12.48 -0.90 18.17
C MET A 257 -13.23 -1.91 17.27
N PRO A 258 -14.27 -1.45 16.54
CA PRO A 258 -14.90 -2.26 15.51
C PRO A 258 -13.90 -2.87 14.54
N TRP A 259 -14.16 -4.13 14.13
CA TRP A 259 -13.26 -4.91 13.28
C TRP A 259 -12.85 -4.18 11.98
N ILE A 260 -13.70 -3.30 11.45
CA ILE A 260 -13.41 -2.56 10.21
C ILE A 260 -12.26 -1.56 10.40
N ILE A 261 -12.17 -0.92 11.57
CA ILE A 261 -11.06 -0.03 11.93
C ILE A 261 -9.78 -0.85 12.11
N GLN A 262 -9.89 -1.99 12.78
CA GLN A 262 -8.80 -2.93 13.00
C GLN A 262 -8.23 -3.46 11.67
N VAL A 263 -9.08 -3.92 10.76
CA VAL A 263 -8.68 -4.36 9.42
C VAL A 263 -7.99 -3.22 8.66
N HIS A 264 -8.49 -1.99 8.74
CA HIS A 264 -7.87 -0.84 8.08
C HIS A 264 -6.45 -0.55 8.61
N ILE A 265 -6.24 -0.67 9.92
CA ILE A 265 -4.91 -0.53 10.56
C ILE A 265 -3.98 -1.67 10.12
N ILE A 266 -4.48 -2.91 10.13
CA ILE A 266 -3.71 -4.10 9.71
C ILE A 266 -3.28 -3.97 8.24
N SER A 267 -4.19 -3.58 7.34
CA SER A 267 -3.87 -3.41 5.93
C SER A 267 -2.92 -2.23 5.68
N ALA A 268 -2.93 -1.20 6.53
CA ALA A 268 -1.95 -0.11 6.47
C ALA A 268 -0.53 -0.63 6.75
N PHE A 269 -0.33 -1.44 7.79
CA PHE A 269 0.97 -2.06 8.07
C PHE A 269 1.38 -3.07 7.00
N ALA A 270 0.42 -3.80 6.41
CA ALA A 270 0.70 -4.66 5.27
C ALA A 270 1.22 -3.86 4.06
N ILE A 271 0.67 -2.68 3.78
CA ILE A 271 1.20 -1.78 2.75
C ILE A 271 2.64 -1.40 3.07
N VAL A 272 2.94 -0.98 4.31
CA VAL A 272 4.29 -0.61 4.75
C VAL A 272 5.29 -1.74 4.51
N ALA A 273 4.95 -2.97 4.90
CA ALA A 273 5.79 -4.15 4.67
C ALA A 273 6.04 -4.44 3.17
N LEU A 274 5.08 -4.10 2.30
CA LEU A 274 5.17 -4.35 0.85
C LEU A 274 5.95 -3.26 0.09
N ILE A 275 6.23 -2.11 0.70
CA ILE A 275 6.93 -0.99 0.06
C ILE A 275 8.23 -1.41 -0.65
N PRO A 276 9.19 -2.10 0.02
CA PRO A 276 10.47 -2.42 -0.58
C PRO A 276 10.38 -3.42 -1.73
N PHE A 277 9.29 -4.18 -1.86
CA PHE A 277 9.16 -5.24 -2.87
C PHE A 277 8.29 -4.84 -4.06
N THR A 278 7.61 -3.71 -3.97
CA THR A 278 6.61 -3.29 -4.96
C THR A 278 7.00 -1.96 -5.60
N ARG A 279 6.13 -1.47 -6.49
CA ARG A 279 6.26 -0.13 -7.03
C ARG A 279 5.99 0.97 -5.99
N PHE A 280 5.46 0.69 -4.81
CA PHE A 280 5.25 1.70 -3.77
C PHE A 280 6.53 2.44 -3.38
N MET A 281 7.69 1.81 -3.52
CA MET A 281 9.01 2.43 -3.32
C MET A 281 9.18 3.78 -4.03
N HIS A 282 8.47 4.04 -5.15
CA HIS A 282 8.53 5.33 -5.84
C HIS A 282 8.14 6.53 -4.96
N PHE A 283 7.33 6.32 -3.92
CA PHE A 283 6.94 7.38 -2.99
C PHE A 283 8.14 7.92 -2.18
N LEU A 284 9.16 7.08 -1.92
CA LEU A 284 10.36 7.45 -1.16
C LEU A 284 11.33 8.32 -1.96
N VAL A 285 11.17 8.38 -3.27
CA VAL A 285 12.03 9.16 -4.18
C VAL A 285 11.26 10.30 -4.83
N ALA A 286 10.32 10.89 -4.08
CA ALA A 286 9.63 12.10 -4.50
C ALA A 286 10.66 13.23 -4.75
N PRO A 287 10.64 13.88 -5.93
CA PRO A 287 11.67 14.85 -6.32
C PRO A 287 11.44 16.22 -5.66
N ILE A 288 11.39 16.27 -4.33
CA ILE A 288 11.17 17.51 -3.57
C ILE A 288 12.38 18.44 -3.74
N ASP A 289 13.58 17.88 -3.86
CA ASP A 289 14.83 18.59 -4.14
C ASP A 289 14.79 19.43 -5.42
N TYR A 290 13.98 19.02 -6.40
CA TYR A 290 13.81 19.73 -7.67
C TYR A 290 13.29 21.16 -7.49
N LEU A 291 12.57 21.45 -6.40
CA LEU A 291 12.05 22.80 -6.11
C LEU A 291 13.16 23.86 -5.95
N TRP A 292 14.36 23.44 -5.58
CA TRP A 292 15.49 24.34 -5.31
C TRP A 292 16.75 23.97 -6.09
N ARG A 293 16.67 22.95 -6.94
CA ARG A 293 17.79 22.46 -7.74
C ARG A 293 18.01 23.36 -8.96
N GLY A 294 19.26 23.73 -9.23
CA GLY A 294 19.61 24.46 -10.45
C GLY A 294 19.22 23.68 -11.71
N TYR A 295 18.79 24.38 -12.77
CA TYR A 295 18.38 23.77 -14.03
C TYR A 295 19.50 22.96 -14.70
N GLN A 296 20.74 23.45 -14.65
CA GLN A 296 21.91 22.78 -15.19
C GLN A 296 22.68 22.08 -14.08
N LEU A 297 22.79 20.76 -14.18
CA LEU A 297 23.64 19.95 -13.31
C LEU A 297 24.90 19.56 -14.08
N VAL A 298 26.06 20.04 -13.63
CA VAL A 298 27.36 19.66 -14.20
C VAL A 298 28.04 18.67 -13.25
N ILE A 299 28.14 17.42 -13.70
CA ILE A 299 28.87 16.35 -13.00
C ILE A 299 30.27 16.29 -13.62
N TRP A 300 31.29 16.56 -12.80
CA TRP A 300 32.67 16.55 -13.24
C TRP A 300 33.29 15.17 -13.00
N ASN A 301 33.94 14.61 -14.01
CA ASN A 301 34.69 13.34 -13.89
C ASN A 301 36.13 13.55 -13.39
N TRP A 302 36.51 14.80 -13.07
CA TRP A 302 37.82 15.18 -12.55
C TRP A 302 37.67 16.18 -11.41
N GLY A 303 38.74 16.40 -10.64
CA GLY A 303 38.74 17.32 -9.51
C GLY A 303 38.44 18.76 -9.95
N ARG A 304 37.42 19.41 -9.37
CA ARG A 304 37.01 20.79 -9.72
C ARG A 304 38.15 21.83 -9.67
N ARG A 305 39.22 21.56 -8.93
CA ARG A 305 40.41 22.42 -8.81
C ARG A 305 41.45 22.22 -9.91
N SER A 306 41.38 21.13 -10.67
CA SER A 306 42.18 20.96 -11.88
C SER A 306 41.54 21.75 -13.02
N ILE A 307 41.64 23.08 -12.94
CA ILE A 307 41.23 23.96 -14.02
C ILE A 307 42.17 23.68 -15.19
N ARG A 308 41.64 23.22 -16.33
CA ARG A 308 42.40 23.26 -17.58
C ARG A 308 42.60 24.74 -17.93
N SER A 309 43.81 25.25 -17.73
CA SER A 309 44.23 26.50 -18.37
C SER A 309 44.30 26.24 -19.87
N SER A 310 43.19 26.46 -20.57
CA SER A 310 43.17 26.46 -22.03
C SER A 310 43.94 27.70 -22.49
N GLY A 311 45.24 27.57 -22.72
CA GLY A 311 46.08 28.64 -23.28
C GLY A 311 45.77 28.97 -24.74
N SER A 312 44.95 28.15 -25.40
CA SER A 312 44.55 28.35 -26.80
C SER A 312 43.08 28.75 -26.86
N TYR A 313 42.81 30.05 -26.71
CA TYR A 313 41.50 30.61 -27.06
C TYR A 313 41.37 30.60 -28.58
N TYR A 314 40.71 29.58 -29.13
CA TYR A 314 40.24 29.65 -30.51
C TYR A 314 38.92 30.43 -30.51
N PRO A 315 38.83 31.58 -31.19
CA PRO A 315 37.55 32.27 -31.33
C PRO A 315 36.58 31.32 -32.03
N GLY A 316 35.55 30.88 -31.30
CA GLY A 316 34.49 30.05 -31.86
C GLY A 316 33.82 30.78 -33.01
N VAL A 317 33.59 30.10 -34.13
CA VAL A 317 32.85 30.67 -35.25
C VAL A 317 31.43 30.96 -34.77
N LYS A 318 31.07 32.25 -34.75
CA LYS A 318 29.73 32.72 -34.42
C LYS A 318 28.73 32.04 -35.36
N SER A 319 27.73 31.35 -34.81
CA SER A 319 26.64 30.76 -35.60
C SER A 319 26.03 31.85 -36.49
N LYS A 320 25.96 31.58 -37.80
CA LYS A 320 25.33 32.47 -38.80
C LYS A 320 23.81 32.24 -38.94
N ASN A 321 23.22 31.44 -38.05
CA ASN A 321 21.79 31.17 -38.11
C ASN A 321 21.06 32.19 -37.26
N ASN A 322 20.52 33.21 -37.95
CA ASN A 322 19.35 33.98 -37.52
C ASN A 322 18.13 33.05 -37.44
#